data_AF-A0AA42HFL9-F1
#
_entry.id   AF-A0AA42HFL9-F1
#
_cell.length_a   1.000
_cell.length_b   1.000
_cell.length_c   1.000
_cell.angle_alpha   90.00
_cell.angle_beta   90.00
_cell.angle_gamma   90.00
#
_symmetry.space_group_name_H-M   'P 1'
#
loop_
_entity.id
_entity.type
_entity.pdbx_description
1 polymer ?
#
loop_
_entity_poly.entity_id
_entity_poly.type
_entity_poly.pdbx_seq_one_letter_code
_entity_poly.pdbx_strand_id
1 'polypeptide(L)'
;MAQSLDLDQFSGMLGNLYQGPLEPTPWQSFLNQLNQFLEAKYVTFILRPPSDQSEGLMVNTNGSSAEVVASYNQYYFNLDPFVDLPSGQVVILEEFVSKEEWLASEFYRNFLEPVGVFHILGADIRTSDGALCRIRVSRGVESPGFTENDKALLAYFVPHLERSVALHTQINRIETERNLYAGAVDQFAVGTIILDEAGKILQTNQVAENLLREKDGLKISADSLQVGTPRDCQEFRRLVKQALQSQKGAQPSVVEAMRVQRPSGRADLGIIVRSVPLSEWNEGKHCPSVVIFVSDPEQESRAPQEIVKALFDLTPAEAQLAMLLANGLTLDEASEELGISRNTARAHLRSTFSKTGVTRQTMLVRLILRSVATLG
;
A
#
# COMPACT_ATOMS: atom_id res chain seq x y z
N MET A 1 -25.43 -30.62 22.47
CA MET A 1 -26.40 -29.51 22.39
C MET A 1 -25.67 -28.38 21.69
N ALA A 2 -26.15 -27.90 20.54
CA ALA A 2 -25.52 -26.77 19.85
C ALA A 2 -25.53 -25.55 20.77
N GLN A 3 -24.37 -24.93 21.01
CA GLN A 3 -24.29 -23.70 21.79
C GLN A 3 -25.02 -22.59 21.02
N SER A 4 -26.11 -22.09 21.59
CA SER A 4 -26.73 -20.86 21.09
C SER A 4 -25.80 -19.69 21.43
N LEU A 5 -25.42 -18.93 20.41
CA LEU A 5 -24.59 -17.74 20.56
C LEU A 5 -25.37 -16.68 21.33
N ASP A 6 -24.87 -16.24 22.48
CA ASP A 6 -25.50 -15.14 23.21
C ASP A 6 -25.23 -13.78 22.52
N LEU A 7 -25.98 -12.75 22.91
CA LEU A 7 -25.87 -11.43 22.29
C LEU A 7 -24.50 -10.78 22.51
N ASP A 8 -23.85 -11.05 23.64
CA ASP A 8 -22.55 -10.46 23.98
C ASP A 8 -21.44 -11.10 23.14
N GLN A 9 -21.47 -12.42 22.99
CA GLN A 9 -20.61 -13.19 22.11
C GLN A 9 -20.80 -12.76 20.65
N PHE A 10 -22.04 -12.57 20.20
CA PHE A 10 -22.35 -12.13 18.83
C PHE A 10 -21.78 -10.75 18.57
N SER A 11 -22.04 -9.82 19.50
CA SER A 11 -21.50 -8.45 19.45
C SER A 11 -19.97 -8.45 19.43
N GLY A 12 -19.32 -9.28 20.24
CA GLY A 12 -17.86 -9.42 20.27
C GLY A 12 -17.29 -9.96 18.96
N MET A 13 -17.89 -11.01 18.39
CA MET A 13 -17.50 -11.56 17.09
C MET A 13 -17.69 -10.52 15.97
N LEU A 14 -18.79 -9.78 16.01
CA LEU A 14 -19.07 -8.74 15.04
C LEU A 14 -18.08 -7.58 15.14
N GLY A 15 -17.69 -7.19 16.36
CA GLY A 15 -16.63 -6.22 16.62
C GLY A 15 -15.31 -6.66 15.99
N ASN A 16 -14.88 -7.91 16.23
CA ASN A 16 -13.67 -8.47 15.63
C ASN A 16 -13.75 -8.54 14.09
N LEU A 17 -14.93 -8.81 13.54
CA LEU A 17 -15.15 -8.84 12.10
C LEU A 17 -14.95 -7.45 11.47
N TYR A 18 -15.42 -6.38 12.12
CA TYR A 18 -15.23 -5.01 11.63
C TYR A 18 -13.86 -4.42 11.98
N GLN A 19 -13.20 -4.93 13.01
CA GLN A 19 -11.79 -4.64 13.30
C GLN A 19 -10.85 -5.33 12.30
N GLY A 20 -11.28 -6.48 11.75
CA GLY A 20 -10.52 -7.34 10.85
C GLY A 20 -9.73 -6.64 9.74
N PRO A 21 -10.30 -5.68 8.97
CA PRO A 21 -9.58 -4.93 7.95
C PRO A 21 -8.36 -4.14 8.44
N LEU A 22 -8.28 -3.86 9.75
CA LEU A 22 -7.20 -3.10 10.39
C LEU A 22 -6.13 -4.00 11.05
N GLU A 23 -6.33 -5.32 11.02
CA GLU A 23 -5.37 -6.28 11.56
C GLU A 23 -4.18 -6.48 10.60
N PRO A 24 -2.97 -6.78 11.11
CA PRO A 24 -1.82 -7.11 10.26
C PRO A 24 -2.10 -8.27 9.29
N THR A 25 -2.84 -9.27 9.77
CA THR A 25 -3.43 -10.32 8.94
C THR A 25 -4.95 -10.14 8.99
N PRO A 26 -5.60 -9.75 7.88
CA PRO A 26 -7.00 -9.36 7.91
C PRO A 26 -7.95 -10.45 8.46
N TRP A 27 -8.85 -10.06 9.36
CA TRP A 27 -9.89 -10.89 9.99
C TRP A 27 -9.39 -12.09 10.83
N GLN A 28 -8.10 -12.19 11.14
CA GLN A 28 -7.55 -13.33 11.86
C GLN A 28 -8.24 -13.58 13.20
N SER A 29 -8.51 -12.54 13.98
CA SER A 29 -9.17 -12.67 15.28
C SER A 29 -10.58 -13.24 15.15
N PHE A 30 -11.36 -12.74 14.19
CA PHE A 30 -12.71 -13.24 13.90
C PHE A 30 -12.69 -14.71 13.46
N LEU A 31 -11.79 -15.07 12.55
CA LEU A 31 -11.71 -16.45 12.04
C LEU A 31 -11.32 -17.44 13.15
N ASN A 32 -10.38 -17.06 14.02
CA ASN A 32 -10.00 -17.88 15.18
C ASN A 32 -11.17 -18.07 16.15
N GLN A 33 -11.96 -17.02 16.39
CA GLN A 33 -13.13 -17.10 17.26
C GLN A 33 -14.24 -17.96 16.63
N LEU A 34 -14.48 -17.81 15.33
CA LEU A 34 -15.42 -18.64 14.58
C LEU A 34 -14.99 -20.11 14.59
N ASN A 35 -13.69 -20.39 14.45
CA ASN A 35 -13.13 -21.73 14.50
C ASN A 35 -13.37 -22.41 15.85
N GLN A 36 -13.16 -21.70 16.96
CA GLN A 36 -13.44 -22.20 18.30
C GLN A 36 -14.94 -22.44 18.52
N PHE A 37 -15.79 -21.48 18.11
CA PHE A 37 -17.23 -21.58 18.34
C PHE A 37 -17.88 -22.72 17.54
N LEU A 38 -17.46 -22.91 16.29
CA LEU A 38 -17.96 -24.00 15.44
C LEU A 38 -17.23 -25.33 15.68
N GLU A 39 -16.35 -25.42 16.70
CA GLU A 39 -15.53 -26.62 16.96
C GLU A 39 -14.88 -27.14 15.67
N ALA A 40 -14.41 -26.23 14.83
CA ALA A 40 -13.91 -26.52 13.52
C ALA A 40 -12.43 -26.89 13.58
N LYS A 41 -11.97 -27.71 12.64
CA LYS A 41 -10.54 -27.99 12.46
C LYS A 41 -9.85 -26.81 11.79
N TYR A 42 -10.43 -26.28 10.71
CA TYR A 42 -9.93 -25.12 10.00
C TYR A 42 -11.05 -24.15 9.64
N VAL A 43 -10.75 -22.86 9.70
CA VAL A 43 -11.53 -21.82 9.04
C VAL A 43 -10.61 -21.10 8.07
N THR A 44 -11.03 -21.02 6.82
CA THR A 44 -10.30 -20.40 5.72
C THR A 44 -11.16 -19.30 5.12
N PHE A 45 -10.58 -18.11 5.01
CA PHE A 45 -11.17 -17.00 4.28
C PHE A 45 -10.33 -16.68 3.06
N ILE A 46 -10.89 -16.95 1.89
CA ILE A 46 -10.28 -16.74 0.59
C ILE A 46 -10.72 -15.37 0.11
N LEU A 47 -9.83 -14.39 0.20
CA LEU A 47 -10.09 -13.01 -0.22
C LEU A 47 -10.02 -12.86 -1.73
N ARG A 48 -9.14 -13.63 -2.35
CA ARG A 48 -8.99 -13.72 -3.79
C ARG A 48 -8.83 -15.18 -4.16
N PRO A 49 -9.74 -15.79 -4.93
CA PRO A 49 -9.51 -17.13 -5.44
C PRO A 49 -8.28 -17.12 -6.36
N PRO A 50 -7.47 -18.20 -6.36
CA PRO A 50 -6.39 -18.34 -7.32
C PRO A 50 -6.92 -18.31 -8.75
N SER A 51 -6.11 -17.80 -9.66
CA SER A 51 -6.37 -17.79 -11.11
C SER A 51 -5.06 -18.04 -11.85
N ASP A 52 -5.13 -18.36 -13.14
CA ASP A 52 -3.96 -18.55 -14.00
C ASP A 52 -2.99 -17.33 -14.02
N GLN A 53 -3.47 -16.16 -13.60
CA GLN A 53 -2.72 -14.89 -13.60
C GLN A 53 -2.30 -14.39 -12.21
N SER A 54 -2.80 -14.98 -11.11
CA SER A 54 -2.52 -14.53 -9.74
C SER A 54 -2.67 -15.66 -8.75
N GLU A 55 -1.71 -15.78 -7.84
CA GLU A 55 -1.86 -16.59 -6.63
C GLU A 55 -3.08 -16.10 -5.83
N GLY A 56 -3.82 -17.05 -5.26
CA GLY A 56 -4.96 -16.78 -4.40
C GLY A 56 -4.52 -16.22 -3.05
N LEU A 57 -5.27 -15.27 -2.51
CA LEU A 57 -5.02 -14.72 -1.17
C LEU A 57 -5.95 -15.39 -0.17
N MET A 58 -5.36 -16.14 0.77
CA MET A 58 -6.08 -16.90 1.78
C MET A 58 -5.58 -16.57 3.17
N VAL A 59 -6.52 -16.35 4.08
CA VAL A 59 -6.27 -16.24 5.52
C VAL A 59 -6.80 -17.51 6.18
N ASN A 60 -5.94 -18.19 6.92
CA ASN A 60 -6.28 -19.43 7.61
C ASN A 60 -6.15 -19.26 9.13
N THR A 61 -6.95 -20.01 9.86
CA THR A 61 -6.72 -20.19 11.30
C THR A 61 -5.46 -21.00 11.56
N ASN A 62 -4.90 -20.85 12.76
CA ASN A 62 -3.67 -21.55 13.16
C ASN A 62 -3.79 -23.07 12.93
N GLY A 63 -2.77 -23.68 12.29
CA GLY A 63 -2.69 -25.13 12.06
C GLY A 63 -2.82 -25.59 10.59
N SER A 64 -3.11 -24.69 9.65
CA SER A 64 -2.96 -24.96 8.21
C SER A 64 -1.50 -24.73 7.80
N SER A 65 -0.85 -25.70 7.14
CA SER A 65 0.53 -25.52 6.67
C SER A 65 0.57 -24.69 5.39
N ALA A 66 1.59 -23.83 5.26
CA ALA A 66 1.80 -23.04 4.04
C ALA A 66 1.93 -23.93 2.78
N GLU A 67 2.43 -25.15 2.93
CA GLU A 67 2.54 -26.16 1.87
C GLU A 67 1.18 -26.65 1.36
N VAL A 68 0.20 -26.80 2.25
CA VAL A 68 -1.17 -27.19 1.88
C VAL A 68 -1.86 -26.07 1.11
N VAL A 69 -1.64 -24.82 1.52
CA VAL A 69 -2.17 -23.64 0.81
C VAL A 69 -1.56 -23.51 -0.58
N ALA A 70 -0.24 -23.69 -0.70
CA ALA A 70 0.47 -23.65 -1.98
C ALA A 70 0.02 -24.77 -2.94
N SER A 71 -0.12 -26.00 -2.44
CA SER A 71 -0.59 -27.15 -3.21
C SER A 71 -2.02 -26.96 -3.74
N TYR A 72 -2.93 -26.40 -2.92
CA TYR A 72 -4.28 -26.05 -3.36
C TYR A 72 -4.28 -25.01 -4.48
N ASN A 73 -3.56 -23.90 -4.27
CA ASN A 73 -3.48 -22.79 -5.23
C ASN A 73 -2.93 -23.24 -6.59
N GLN A 74 -2.01 -24.19 -6.61
CA GLN A 74 -1.30 -24.60 -7.82
C GLN A 74 -2.00 -25.73 -8.60
N TYR A 75 -2.68 -26.67 -7.92
CA TYR A 75 -3.14 -27.90 -8.57
C TYR A 75 -4.61 -28.25 -8.34
N TYR A 76 -5.16 -27.97 -7.14
CA TYR A 76 -6.45 -28.54 -6.76
C TYR A 76 -7.63 -27.55 -6.84
N PHE A 77 -7.40 -26.26 -7.04
CA PHE A 77 -8.50 -25.27 -7.08
C PHE A 77 -9.50 -25.50 -8.22
N ASN A 78 -9.06 -26.04 -9.35
CA ASN A 78 -9.93 -26.38 -10.50
C ASN A 78 -10.78 -27.64 -10.26
N LEU A 79 -10.42 -28.47 -9.29
CA LEU A 79 -11.07 -29.73 -8.96
C LEU A 79 -12.00 -29.62 -7.75
N ASP A 80 -12.07 -28.44 -7.13
CA ASP A 80 -12.92 -28.16 -5.98
C ASP A 80 -14.40 -28.09 -6.44
N PRO A 81 -15.26 -29.05 -6.07
CA PRO A 81 -16.68 -29.03 -6.46
C PRO A 81 -17.48 -27.96 -5.70
N PHE A 82 -16.84 -27.25 -4.78
CA PHE A 82 -17.43 -26.28 -3.89
C PHE A 82 -17.01 -24.85 -4.32
N VAL A 83 -17.11 -24.57 -5.61
CA VAL A 83 -16.85 -23.27 -6.25
C VAL A 83 -18.11 -22.77 -6.96
N ASP A 84 -18.30 -21.45 -7.01
CA ASP A 84 -19.42 -20.77 -7.68
C ASP A 84 -20.79 -21.06 -7.06
N LEU A 85 -20.82 -21.11 -5.73
CA LEU A 85 -22.07 -21.19 -4.96
C LEU A 85 -22.92 -19.93 -5.17
N PRO A 86 -24.26 -20.02 -5.03
CA PRO A 86 -25.12 -18.85 -5.03
C PRO A 86 -24.63 -17.83 -3.99
N SER A 87 -24.38 -16.60 -4.45
CA SER A 87 -23.78 -15.55 -3.61
C SER A 87 -24.62 -15.31 -2.35
N GLY A 88 -23.95 -15.30 -1.20
CA GLY A 88 -24.55 -15.07 0.11
C GLY A 88 -25.25 -16.29 0.71
N GLN A 89 -25.37 -17.40 -0.02
CA GLN A 89 -25.98 -18.62 0.49
C GLN A 89 -24.93 -19.48 1.20
N VAL A 90 -25.19 -19.78 2.47
CA VAL A 90 -24.42 -20.79 3.19
C VAL A 90 -24.91 -22.17 2.80
N VAL A 91 -23.97 -23.07 2.55
CA VAL A 91 -24.24 -24.44 2.13
C VAL A 91 -23.36 -25.42 2.89
N ILE A 92 -23.90 -26.62 3.11
CA ILE A 92 -23.20 -27.78 3.65
C ILE A 92 -22.87 -28.71 2.50
N LEU A 93 -21.63 -29.19 2.40
CA LEU A 93 -21.16 -30.03 1.28
C LEU A 93 -22.07 -31.25 1.02
N GLU A 94 -22.51 -31.90 2.10
CA GLU A 94 -23.37 -33.09 2.06
C GLU A 94 -24.77 -32.84 1.45
N GLU A 95 -25.18 -31.58 1.26
CA GLU A 95 -26.43 -31.24 0.56
C GLU A 95 -26.32 -31.42 -0.96
N PHE A 96 -25.09 -31.44 -1.50
CA PHE A 96 -24.84 -31.41 -2.95
C PHE A 96 -24.07 -32.64 -3.45
N VAL A 97 -23.26 -33.26 -2.60
CA VAL A 97 -22.42 -34.42 -2.96
C VAL A 97 -22.70 -35.54 -1.99
N SER A 98 -23.03 -36.73 -2.52
CA SER A 98 -23.23 -37.90 -1.67
C SER A 98 -21.90 -38.35 -1.04
N LYS A 99 -21.96 -38.99 0.13
CA LYS A 99 -20.76 -39.49 0.82
C LYS A 99 -19.91 -40.42 -0.05
N GLU A 100 -20.55 -41.25 -0.87
CA GLU A 100 -19.89 -42.21 -1.75
C GLU A 100 -19.14 -41.52 -2.90
N GLU A 101 -19.78 -40.53 -3.54
CA GLU A 101 -19.14 -39.70 -4.57
C GLU A 101 -18.00 -38.87 -4.00
N TRP A 102 -18.16 -38.32 -2.79
CA TRP A 102 -17.12 -37.53 -2.13
C TRP A 102 -15.86 -38.35 -1.85
N LEU A 103 -16.02 -39.54 -1.25
CA LEU A 103 -14.93 -40.48 -0.99
C LEU A 103 -14.27 -41.02 -2.27
N ALA A 104 -14.99 -41.00 -3.38
CA ALA A 104 -14.47 -41.40 -4.70
C ALA A 104 -13.73 -40.27 -5.42
N SER A 105 -13.92 -39.01 -5.02
CA SER A 105 -13.34 -37.85 -5.71
C SER A 105 -11.82 -37.76 -5.58
N GLU A 106 -11.15 -37.37 -6.66
CA GLU A 106 -9.70 -37.15 -6.67
C GLU A 106 -9.31 -35.99 -5.75
N PHE A 107 -10.15 -34.97 -5.67
CA PHE A 107 -9.96 -33.82 -4.77
C PHE A 107 -9.95 -34.26 -3.31
N TYR A 108 -10.89 -35.11 -2.88
CA TYR A 108 -10.89 -35.62 -1.52
C TYR A 108 -9.64 -36.47 -1.23
N ARG A 109 -9.37 -37.50 -2.04
CA ARG A 109 -8.29 -38.49 -1.78
C ARG A 109 -6.90 -37.86 -1.80
N ASN A 110 -6.65 -36.97 -2.76
CA ASN A 110 -5.29 -36.46 -2.97
C ASN A 110 -5.02 -35.19 -2.16
N PHE A 111 -6.04 -34.43 -1.78
CA PHE A 111 -5.88 -33.13 -1.13
C PHE A 111 -6.49 -33.06 0.28
N LEU A 112 -7.74 -33.46 0.48
CA LEU A 112 -8.44 -33.28 1.78
C LEU A 112 -8.20 -34.41 2.79
N GLU A 113 -8.07 -35.65 2.33
CA GLU A 113 -7.81 -36.83 3.17
C GLU A 113 -6.46 -36.72 3.90
N PRO A 114 -5.32 -36.35 3.26
CA PRO A 114 -4.03 -36.22 3.95
C PRO A 114 -4.03 -35.14 5.03
N VAL A 115 -4.83 -34.08 4.86
CA VAL A 115 -4.98 -33.01 5.85
C VAL A 115 -6.11 -33.29 6.86
N GLY A 116 -6.83 -34.41 6.69
CA GLY A 116 -7.90 -34.87 7.56
C GLY A 116 -9.08 -33.91 7.63
N VAL A 117 -9.51 -33.38 6.47
CA VAL A 117 -10.74 -32.59 6.29
C VAL A 117 -11.79 -33.47 5.61
N PHE A 118 -13.03 -33.41 6.07
CA PHE A 118 -14.12 -34.21 5.52
C PHE A 118 -15.41 -33.41 5.37
N HIS A 119 -15.89 -32.82 6.46
CA HIS A 119 -17.10 -32.00 6.49
C HIS A 119 -16.74 -30.56 6.13
N ILE A 120 -17.49 -29.94 5.23
CA ILE A 120 -17.26 -28.55 4.81
C ILE A 120 -18.57 -27.76 4.85
N LEU A 121 -18.52 -26.60 5.50
CA LEU A 121 -19.55 -25.57 5.52
C LEU A 121 -18.95 -24.30 4.92
N GLY A 122 -19.68 -23.59 4.06
CA GLY A 122 -19.15 -22.35 3.51
C GLY A 122 -20.16 -21.53 2.74
N ALA A 123 -19.70 -20.35 2.32
CA ALA A 123 -20.45 -19.44 1.48
C ALA A 123 -19.51 -18.71 0.51
N ASP A 124 -20.04 -18.38 -0.65
CA ASP A 124 -19.41 -17.47 -1.60
C ASP A 124 -20.03 -16.09 -1.43
N ILE A 125 -19.18 -15.08 -1.37
CA ILE A 125 -19.56 -13.69 -1.11
C ILE A 125 -19.08 -12.88 -2.29
N ARG A 126 -20.02 -12.31 -3.03
CA ARG A 126 -19.73 -11.35 -4.09
C ARG A 126 -20.08 -9.96 -3.62
N THR A 127 -19.09 -9.10 -3.54
CA THR A 127 -19.30 -7.69 -3.19
C THR A 127 -19.80 -6.91 -4.40
N SER A 128 -20.41 -5.76 -4.15
CA SER A 128 -20.96 -4.86 -5.19
C SER A 128 -19.90 -4.30 -6.15
N ASP A 129 -18.64 -4.22 -5.73
CA ASP A 129 -17.48 -3.80 -6.52
C ASP A 129 -16.82 -4.96 -7.29
N GLY A 130 -17.39 -6.18 -7.20
CA GLY A 130 -17.00 -7.32 -8.02
C GLY A 130 -15.93 -8.24 -7.39
N ALA A 131 -15.52 -8.02 -6.14
CA ALA A 131 -14.67 -8.96 -5.44
C ALA A 131 -15.44 -10.25 -5.13
N LEU A 132 -14.79 -11.39 -5.33
CA LEU A 132 -15.31 -12.71 -4.97
C LEU A 132 -14.50 -13.25 -3.81
N CYS A 133 -15.12 -13.33 -2.65
CA CYS A 133 -14.54 -13.92 -1.45
C CYS A 133 -15.26 -15.21 -1.08
N ARG A 134 -14.56 -16.12 -0.41
CA ARG A 134 -15.13 -17.40 0.02
C ARG A 134 -14.76 -17.67 1.46
N ILE A 135 -15.73 -18.08 2.25
CA ILE A 135 -15.48 -18.60 3.60
C ILE A 135 -15.72 -20.09 3.61
N ARG A 136 -14.79 -20.84 4.21
CA ARG A 136 -14.84 -22.30 4.37
C ARG A 136 -14.54 -22.65 5.82
N VAL A 137 -15.38 -23.48 6.40
CA VAL A 137 -15.25 -24.04 7.74
C VAL A 137 -15.21 -25.55 7.56
N SER A 138 -14.18 -26.18 8.12
CA SER A 138 -13.90 -27.60 7.89
C SER A 138 -13.81 -28.38 9.20
N ARG A 139 -14.38 -29.58 9.24
CA ARG A 139 -14.20 -30.56 10.33
C ARG A 139 -13.64 -31.88 9.77
N GLY A 140 -13.00 -32.67 10.63
CA GLY A 140 -12.47 -33.99 10.26
C GLY A 140 -13.57 -35.06 10.21
N VAL A 141 -13.25 -36.23 9.67
CA VAL A 141 -14.20 -37.36 9.51
C VAL A 141 -14.70 -37.93 10.85
N GLU A 142 -13.90 -37.82 11.92
CA GLU A 142 -14.24 -38.27 13.27
C GLU A 142 -15.17 -37.29 14.02
N SER A 143 -15.30 -36.06 13.51
CA SER A 143 -16.16 -35.03 14.09
C SER A 143 -17.58 -35.15 13.54
N PRO A 144 -18.61 -34.68 14.26
CA PRO A 144 -19.96 -34.61 13.71
C PRO A 144 -20.01 -33.61 12.54
N GLY A 145 -20.81 -33.96 11.53
CA GLY A 145 -21.12 -33.05 10.41
C GLY A 145 -21.77 -31.75 10.86
N PHE A 146 -21.77 -30.75 9.97
CA PHE A 146 -22.42 -29.48 10.24
C PHE A 146 -23.95 -29.63 10.29
N THR A 147 -24.57 -28.86 11.16
CA THR A 147 -26.02 -28.83 11.38
C THR A 147 -26.66 -27.60 10.74
N GLU A 148 -27.99 -27.61 10.60
CA GLU A 148 -28.73 -26.40 10.18
C GLU A 148 -28.52 -25.21 11.12
N ASN A 149 -28.22 -25.45 12.40
CA ASN A 149 -27.88 -24.39 13.34
C ASN A 149 -26.50 -23.77 13.02
N ASP A 150 -25.51 -24.60 12.66
CA ASP A 150 -24.18 -24.12 12.22
C ASP A 150 -24.31 -23.28 10.94
N LYS A 151 -25.15 -23.74 10.01
CA LYS A 151 -25.48 -23.04 8.75
C LYS A 151 -26.16 -21.70 9.01
N ALA A 152 -27.18 -21.66 9.85
CA ALA A 152 -27.89 -20.44 10.22
C ALA A 152 -26.96 -19.44 10.92
N LEU A 153 -26.07 -19.92 11.79
CA LEU A 153 -25.08 -19.08 12.47
C LEU A 153 -24.15 -18.40 11.48
N LEU A 154 -23.53 -19.15 10.57
CA LEU A 154 -22.66 -18.57 9.56
C LEU A 154 -23.42 -17.58 8.66
N ALA A 155 -24.68 -17.88 8.35
CA ALA A 155 -25.53 -17.02 7.52
C ALA A 155 -25.77 -15.64 8.14
N TYR A 156 -25.81 -15.52 9.47
CA TYR A 156 -25.89 -14.20 10.14
C TYR A 156 -24.63 -13.36 9.90
N PHE A 157 -23.45 -13.96 9.79
CA PHE A 157 -22.20 -13.23 9.59
C PHE A 157 -21.91 -12.89 8.13
N VAL A 158 -22.42 -13.66 7.17
CA VAL A 158 -22.25 -13.42 5.72
C VAL A 158 -22.48 -11.96 5.29
N PRO A 159 -23.62 -11.30 5.61
CA PRO A 159 -23.84 -9.91 5.19
C PRO A 159 -22.88 -8.92 5.87
N HIS A 160 -22.35 -9.26 7.05
CA HIS A 160 -21.35 -8.44 7.72
C HIS A 160 -19.97 -8.63 7.11
N LEU A 161 -19.61 -9.86 6.73
CA LEU A 161 -18.39 -10.17 5.98
C LEU A 161 -18.38 -9.41 4.64
N GLU A 162 -19.48 -9.44 3.90
CA GLU A 162 -19.62 -8.68 2.64
C GLU A 162 -19.31 -7.19 2.84
N ARG A 163 -19.92 -6.56 3.86
CA ARG A 163 -19.67 -5.14 4.19
C ARG A 163 -18.23 -4.89 4.61
N SER A 164 -17.66 -5.76 5.44
CA SER A 164 -16.29 -5.62 5.94
C SER A 164 -15.27 -5.76 4.82
N VAL A 165 -15.48 -6.70 3.89
CA VAL A 165 -14.65 -6.85 2.67
C VAL A 165 -14.74 -5.62 1.78
N ALA A 166 -15.95 -5.07 1.58
CA ALA A 166 -16.12 -3.84 0.80
C ALA A 166 -15.34 -2.66 1.43
N LEU A 167 -15.40 -2.53 2.76
CA LEU A 167 -14.61 -1.52 3.50
C LEU A 167 -13.10 -1.74 3.33
N HIS A 168 -12.62 -2.99 3.47
CA HIS A 168 -11.21 -3.32 3.29
C HIS A 168 -10.72 -3.00 1.88
N THR A 169 -11.52 -3.33 0.86
CA THR A 169 -11.19 -3.03 -0.55
C THR A 169 -11.13 -1.53 -0.80
N GLN A 170 -12.06 -0.76 -0.24
CA GLN A 170 -12.05 0.70 -0.32
C GLN A 170 -10.82 1.31 0.38
N ILE A 171 -10.47 0.83 1.58
CA ILE A 171 -9.27 1.29 2.31
C ILE A 171 -8.00 0.99 1.50
N ASN A 172 -7.83 -0.25 1.04
CA ASN A 172 -6.66 -0.64 0.26
C ASN A 172 -6.53 0.17 -1.03
N ARG A 173 -7.65 0.49 -1.69
CA ARG A 173 -7.65 1.34 -2.88
C ARG A 173 -7.16 2.75 -2.55
N ILE A 174 -7.69 3.36 -1.50
CA ILE A 174 -7.28 4.70 -1.05
C ILE A 174 -5.79 4.69 -0.67
N GLU A 175 -5.32 3.67 0.04
CA GLU A 175 -3.91 3.53 0.41
C GLU A 175 -3.01 3.33 -0.80
N THR A 176 -3.42 2.53 -1.77
CA THR A 176 -2.68 2.32 -3.02
C THR A 176 -2.58 3.62 -3.81
N GLU A 177 -3.69 4.33 -3.99
CA GLU A 177 -3.71 5.66 -4.64
C GLU A 177 -2.82 6.66 -3.89
N ARG A 178 -2.89 6.71 -2.55
CA ARG A 178 -2.03 7.55 -1.71
C ARG A 178 -0.55 7.21 -1.89
N ASN A 179 -0.20 5.92 -1.89
CA ASN A 179 1.19 5.46 -2.03
C ASN A 179 1.73 5.76 -3.44
N LEU A 180 0.90 5.65 -4.48
CA LEU A 180 1.26 6.06 -5.85
C LEU A 180 1.57 7.56 -5.91
N TYR A 181 0.72 8.40 -5.32
CA TYR A 181 0.98 9.85 -5.26
C TYR A 181 2.22 10.19 -4.43
N ALA A 182 2.44 9.50 -3.30
CA ALA A 182 3.64 9.69 -2.49
C ALA A 182 4.91 9.29 -3.24
N GLY A 183 4.90 8.16 -3.95
CA GLY A 183 6.00 7.71 -4.80
C GLY A 183 6.31 8.70 -5.93
N ALA A 184 5.29 9.31 -6.54
CA ALA A 184 5.47 10.37 -7.53
C ALA A 184 6.18 11.61 -6.93
N VAL A 185 5.90 11.96 -5.67
CA VAL A 185 6.58 13.06 -4.97
C VAL A 185 8.04 12.71 -4.64
N ASP A 186 8.32 11.45 -4.27
CA ASP A 186 9.69 10.97 -4.00
C ASP A 186 10.61 11.13 -5.22
N GLN A 187 10.08 10.91 -6.43
CA GLN A 187 10.88 11.04 -7.66
C GLN A 187 11.26 12.49 -7.99
N PHE A 188 10.53 13.48 -7.46
CA PHE A 188 10.92 14.89 -7.54
C PHE A 188 12.02 15.28 -6.54
N ALA A 189 12.57 14.33 -5.78
CA ALA A 189 13.57 14.58 -4.73
C ALA A 189 13.10 15.59 -3.67
N VAL A 190 11.79 15.60 -3.38
CA VAL A 190 11.18 16.46 -2.36
C VAL A 190 10.84 15.63 -1.12
N GLY A 191 11.43 15.98 0.02
CA GLY A 191 11.05 15.44 1.32
C GLY A 191 9.67 15.96 1.74
N THR A 192 8.78 15.07 2.17
CA THR A 192 7.45 15.41 2.68
C THR A 192 7.33 14.95 4.13
N ILE A 193 6.95 15.87 5.02
CA ILE A 193 6.70 15.61 6.43
C ILE A 193 5.29 16.13 6.75
N ILE A 194 4.43 15.24 7.25
CA ILE A 194 3.05 15.56 7.65
C ILE A 194 3.00 15.70 9.17
N LEU A 195 2.42 16.79 9.66
CA LEU A 195 2.23 17.07 11.07
C LEU A 195 0.75 17.03 11.48
N ASP A 196 0.49 16.68 12.74
CA ASP A 196 -0.82 16.76 13.39
C ASP A 196 -1.15 18.17 13.91
N GLU A 197 -2.33 18.31 14.52
CA GLU A 197 -2.82 19.56 15.13
C GLU A 197 -1.93 20.08 16.28
N ALA A 198 -1.15 19.20 16.90
CA ALA A 198 -0.19 19.52 17.95
C ALA A 198 1.22 19.81 17.40
N GLY A 199 1.44 19.67 16.09
CA GLY A 199 2.73 19.84 15.43
C GLY A 199 3.67 18.62 15.55
N LYS A 200 3.15 17.45 15.93
CA LYS A 200 3.90 16.19 15.94
C LYS A 200 3.90 15.55 14.56
N ILE A 201 4.96 14.81 14.27
CA ILE A 201 5.10 14.11 12.98
C ILE A 201 4.14 12.93 12.93
N LEU A 202 3.27 12.90 11.92
CA LEU A 202 2.38 11.78 11.60
C LEU A 202 3.00 10.83 10.59
N GLN A 203 3.60 11.39 9.54
CA GLN A 203 4.13 10.62 8.43
C GLN A 203 5.28 11.36 7.74
N THR A 204 6.22 10.58 7.22
CA THR A 204 7.32 11.04 6.38
C THR A 204 7.41 10.19 5.12
N ASN A 205 7.84 10.77 4.01
CA ASN A 205 8.24 10.00 2.83
C ASN A 205 9.71 9.57 2.91
N GLN A 206 10.16 8.74 1.97
CA GLN A 206 11.51 8.17 2.04
C GLN A 206 12.60 9.24 1.93
N VAL A 207 12.37 10.29 1.13
CA VAL A 207 13.30 11.41 0.97
C VAL A 207 13.46 12.17 2.28
N ALA A 208 12.35 12.49 2.98
CA ALA A 208 12.39 13.16 4.27
C ALA A 208 13.08 12.31 5.33
N GLU A 209 12.84 11.01 5.38
CA GLU A 209 13.53 10.10 6.31
C GLU A 209 15.05 10.12 6.13
N ASN A 210 15.52 10.13 4.88
CA ASN A 210 16.95 10.20 4.59
C ASN A 210 17.55 11.54 5.06
N LEU A 211 16.89 12.66 4.77
CA LEU A 211 17.33 13.99 5.23
C LEU A 211 17.36 14.10 6.77
N LEU A 212 16.38 13.50 7.46
CA LEU A 212 16.33 13.46 8.93
C LEU A 212 17.42 12.58 9.53
N ARG A 213 17.83 11.51 8.81
CA ARG A 213 18.91 10.60 9.21
C ARG A 213 20.28 11.26 9.09
N GLU A 214 20.49 12.10 8.07
CA GLU A 214 21.72 12.88 7.88
C GLU A 214 21.97 13.87 9.03
N LYS A 215 20.90 14.33 9.70
CA LYS A 215 20.95 15.30 10.82
C LYS A 215 21.63 16.62 10.45
N ASP A 216 21.67 16.95 9.16
CA ASP A 216 22.34 18.10 8.60
C ASP A 216 21.32 19.19 8.24
N GLY A 217 20.92 19.97 9.25
CA GLY A 217 19.91 21.02 9.12
C GLY A 217 18.48 20.58 9.47
N LEU A 218 18.17 19.28 9.52
CA LEU A 218 16.88 18.76 10.00
C LEU A 218 17.08 17.68 11.06
N LYS A 219 16.32 17.75 12.16
CA LYS A 219 16.45 16.81 13.29
C LYS A 219 15.11 16.56 13.94
N ILE A 220 14.88 15.36 14.44
CA ILE A 220 13.73 15.05 15.30
C ILE A 220 14.18 15.11 16.76
N SER A 221 13.42 15.82 17.60
CA SER A 221 13.62 15.85 19.05
C SER A 221 12.26 15.80 19.75
N ALA A 222 12.06 14.80 20.62
CA ALA A 222 10.80 14.57 21.34
C ALA A 222 9.56 14.62 20.42
N ASP A 223 9.62 13.90 19.29
CA ASP A 223 8.59 13.82 18.23
C ASP A 223 8.24 15.15 17.53
N SER A 224 9.08 16.17 17.72
CA SER A 224 8.95 17.47 17.06
C SER A 224 10.09 17.71 16.07
N LEU A 225 9.78 18.34 14.94
CA LEU A 225 10.78 18.73 13.95
C LEU A 225 11.55 19.97 14.42
N GLN A 226 12.87 19.86 14.43
CA GLN A 226 13.80 20.97 14.64
C GLN A 226 14.57 21.24 13.35
N VAL A 227 14.69 22.52 13.00
CA VAL A 227 15.34 22.95 11.75
C VAL A 227 16.49 23.91 12.04
N GLY A 228 17.64 23.66 11.41
CA GLY A 228 18.81 24.53 11.39
C GLY A 228 19.27 25.04 12.75
N THR A 229 19.45 26.35 12.81
CA THR A 229 19.87 27.08 14.01
C THR A 229 18.70 27.37 14.94
N PRO A 230 18.93 27.82 16.20
CA PRO A 230 17.85 28.24 17.08
C PRO A 230 16.94 29.33 16.49
N ARG A 231 17.49 30.20 15.63
CA ARG A 231 16.73 31.23 14.92
C ARG A 231 15.82 30.61 13.85
N ASP A 232 16.33 29.67 13.07
CA ASP A 232 15.54 28.96 12.06
C ASP A 232 14.44 28.14 12.73
N CYS A 233 14.73 27.46 13.85
CA CYS A 233 13.74 26.77 14.66
C CYS A 233 12.61 27.69 15.13
N GLN A 234 12.93 28.92 15.56
CA GLN A 234 11.91 29.87 16.01
C GLN A 234 11.02 30.33 14.85
N GLU A 235 11.62 30.63 13.70
CA GLU A 235 10.89 31.02 12.50
C GLU A 235 10.01 29.88 11.99
N PHE A 236 10.55 28.67 11.90
CA PHE A 236 9.78 27.48 11.52
C PHE A 236 8.58 27.22 12.44
N ARG A 237 8.76 27.35 13.77
CA ARG A 237 7.63 27.24 14.71
C ARG A 237 6.57 28.32 14.49
N ARG A 238 6.98 29.54 14.11
CA ARG A 238 6.06 30.62 13.71
C ARG A 238 5.26 30.21 12.47
N LEU A 239 5.92 29.67 11.44
CA LEU A 239 5.28 29.20 10.21
C LEU A 239 4.26 28.09 10.47
N VAL A 240 4.65 27.06 11.23
CA VAL A 240 3.75 25.94 11.56
C VAL A 240 2.54 26.43 12.35
N LYS A 241 2.74 27.33 13.33
CA LYS A 241 1.65 27.91 14.11
C LYS A 241 0.66 28.69 13.24
N GLN A 242 1.16 29.45 12.26
CA GLN A 242 0.29 30.17 11.33
C GLN A 242 -0.46 29.21 10.40
N ALA A 243 0.20 28.19 9.86
CA ALA A 243 -0.45 27.17 9.05
C ALA A 243 -1.58 26.46 9.80
N LEU A 244 -1.37 26.13 11.08
CA LEU A 244 -2.39 25.56 11.97
C LEU A 244 -3.58 26.52 12.20
N GLN A 245 -3.32 27.82 12.37
CA GLN A 245 -4.38 28.82 12.54
C GLN A 245 -5.21 29.02 11.26
N SER A 246 -4.57 28.91 10.10
CA SER A 246 -5.17 29.08 8.77
C SER A 246 -6.08 27.92 8.33
N GLN A 247 -6.06 26.77 9.02
CA GLN A 247 -6.91 25.62 8.72
C GLN A 247 -8.42 25.90 8.81
N LYS A 248 -8.82 26.92 9.57
CA LYS A 248 -10.22 27.32 9.75
C LYS A 248 -10.81 28.00 8.51
N GLY A 249 -10.01 28.31 7.50
CA GLY A 249 -10.47 28.82 6.20
C GLY A 249 -10.67 27.68 5.19
N ALA A 250 -11.73 27.74 4.39
CA ALA A 250 -12.10 26.74 3.37
C ALA A 250 -11.12 26.62 2.18
N GLN A 251 -10.01 27.36 2.18
CA GLN A 251 -9.00 27.37 1.12
C GLN A 251 -7.64 27.04 1.73
N PRO A 252 -6.81 26.19 1.10
CA PRO A 252 -5.45 25.94 1.54
C PRO A 252 -4.68 27.26 1.48
N SER A 253 -4.49 27.89 2.63
CA SER A 253 -3.94 29.24 2.71
C SER A 253 -2.55 29.25 3.34
N VAL A 254 -1.72 30.08 2.70
CA VAL A 254 -0.33 30.43 2.98
C VAL A 254 0.70 29.35 2.62
N VAL A 255 1.39 29.58 1.49
CA VAL A 255 2.67 28.95 1.15
C VAL A 255 3.74 29.87 1.75
N GLU A 256 4.23 29.55 2.95
CA GLU A 256 5.39 30.26 3.52
C GLU A 256 6.64 29.40 3.33
N ALA A 257 7.68 30.02 2.76
CA ALA A 257 8.94 29.38 2.44
C ALA A 257 10.07 29.94 3.31
N MET A 258 10.99 29.07 3.73
CA MET A 258 12.19 29.46 4.46
C MET A 258 13.39 28.66 3.96
N ARG A 259 14.58 29.21 4.21
CA ARG A 259 15.86 28.52 3.98
C ARG A 259 16.42 28.05 5.31
N VAL A 260 17.02 26.87 5.32
CA VAL A 260 17.61 26.28 6.51
C VAL A 260 19.09 26.01 6.26
N GLN A 261 19.92 26.62 7.09
CA GLN A 261 21.37 26.46 6.99
C GLN A 261 21.79 25.07 7.46
N ARG A 262 22.71 24.48 6.70
CA ARG A 262 23.29 23.17 7.02
C ARG A 262 24.58 23.34 7.83
N PRO A 263 24.71 22.69 9.00
CA PRO A 263 25.96 22.66 9.75
C PRO A 263 27.18 22.18 8.95
N SER A 264 26.99 21.33 7.95
CA SER A 264 28.05 20.86 7.05
C SER A 264 28.62 21.95 6.13
N GLY A 265 27.91 23.07 5.94
CA GLY A 265 28.26 24.11 4.97
C GLY A 265 27.80 23.83 3.53
N ARG A 266 27.06 22.74 3.29
CA ARG A 266 26.35 22.48 2.03
C ARG A 266 25.29 23.56 1.76
N ALA A 267 24.80 23.67 0.53
CA ALA A 267 23.80 24.66 0.12
C ALA A 267 22.57 24.66 1.05
N ASP A 268 21.92 25.79 1.32
CA ASP A 268 20.78 25.79 2.25
C ASP A 268 19.62 24.88 1.77
N LEU A 269 18.96 24.18 2.70
CA LEU A 269 17.73 23.44 2.42
C LEU A 269 16.57 24.42 2.22
N GLY A 270 15.73 24.18 1.22
CA GLY A 270 14.50 24.93 0.99
C GLY A 270 13.31 24.25 1.66
N ILE A 271 12.60 24.94 2.55
CA ILE A 271 11.41 24.43 3.24
C ILE A 271 10.18 25.24 2.82
N ILE A 272 9.08 24.54 2.54
CA ILE A 272 7.75 25.12 2.32
C ILE A 272 6.79 24.52 3.33
N VAL A 273 6.02 25.35 4.02
CA VAL A 273 4.98 24.93 4.97
C VAL A 273 3.61 25.24 4.37
N ARG A 274 2.71 24.25 4.38
CA ARG A 274 1.34 24.37 3.85
C ARG A 274 0.31 23.84 4.84
N SER A 275 -0.81 24.55 4.97
CA SER A 275 -1.97 24.08 5.74
C SER A 275 -2.76 23.00 4.97
N VAL A 276 -3.23 22.00 5.70
CA VAL A 276 -4.22 21.02 5.20
C VAL A 276 -5.60 21.49 5.65
N PRO A 277 -6.55 21.68 4.73
CA PRO A 277 -7.93 22.03 5.11
C PRO A 277 -8.55 20.87 5.89
N LEU A 278 -9.21 21.19 7.00
CA LEU A 278 -9.97 20.20 7.76
C LEU A 278 -11.22 19.80 6.98
N SER A 279 -11.48 18.50 6.86
CA SER A 279 -12.79 18.01 6.42
C SER A 279 -13.79 18.18 7.56
N GLU A 280 -15.06 18.49 7.24
CA GLU A 280 -16.14 18.72 8.22
C GLU A 280 -16.37 17.53 9.18
N TRP A 281 -15.88 16.34 8.83
CA TRP A 281 -16.12 15.09 9.55
C TRP A 281 -14.86 14.56 10.27
N ASN A 282 -13.79 15.35 10.33
CA ASN A 282 -12.55 14.97 10.99
C ASN A 282 -12.60 15.31 12.50
N GLU A 283 -13.12 14.38 13.31
CA GLU A 283 -13.14 14.51 14.79
C GLU A 283 -12.11 13.61 15.51
N GLY A 284 -11.30 12.85 14.75
CA GLY A 284 -10.25 12.01 15.30
C GLY A 284 -9.06 12.79 15.85
N LYS A 285 -8.40 12.26 16.89
CA LYS A 285 -7.07 12.73 17.32
C LYS A 285 -6.05 12.38 16.22
N HIS A 286 -5.05 13.23 15.98
CA HIS A 286 -3.96 13.01 15.00
C HIS A 286 -4.37 13.24 13.54
N CYS A 287 -5.10 14.32 13.25
CA CYS A 287 -5.50 14.65 11.87
C CYS A 287 -4.35 15.36 11.12
N PRO A 288 -4.07 14.96 9.85
CA PRO A 288 -3.13 15.68 9.00
C PRO A 288 -3.47 17.15 8.92
N SER A 289 -2.58 17.98 9.43
CA SER A 289 -2.86 19.38 9.69
C SER A 289 -1.95 20.34 8.94
N VAL A 290 -0.67 19.99 8.86
CA VAL A 290 0.34 20.75 8.15
C VAL A 290 1.18 19.79 7.33
N VAL A 291 1.48 20.16 6.09
CA VAL A 291 2.46 19.46 5.25
C VAL A 291 3.67 20.35 5.07
N ILE A 292 4.85 19.77 5.25
CA ILE A 292 6.13 20.42 5.06
C ILE A 292 6.82 19.74 3.88
N PHE A 293 7.17 20.54 2.88
CA PHE A 293 8.01 20.12 1.78
C PHE A 293 9.44 20.61 2.01
N VAL A 294 10.40 19.73 1.79
CA VAL A 294 11.83 19.99 1.94
C VAL A 294 12.50 19.67 0.60
N SER A 295 13.30 20.60 0.10
CA SER A 295 14.12 20.43 -1.09
C SER A 295 15.59 20.56 -0.72
N ASP A 296 16.40 19.60 -1.14
CA ASP A 296 17.87 19.69 -1.10
C ASP A 296 18.37 20.06 -2.51
N PRO A 297 18.94 21.27 -2.70
CA PRO A 297 19.47 21.69 -4.00
C PRO A 297 20.61 20.81 -4.55
N GLU A 298 21.31 20.09 -3.67
CA GLU A 298 22.41 19.20 -4.03
C GLU A 298 21.97 17.74 -4.21
N GLN A 299 20.67 17.44 -3.99
CA GLN A 299 20.15 16.11 -4.22
C GLN A 299 19.81 15.93 -5.70
N GLU A 300 20.44 14.95 -6.33
CA GLU A 300 20.22 14.64 -7.74
C GLU A 300 18.79 14.13 -7.97
N SER A 301 18.15 14.62 -9.03
CA SER A 301 16.88 14.06 -9.49
C SER A 301 17.16 12.73 -10.17
N ARG A 302 16.65 11.64 -9.56
CA ARG A 302 16.83 10.28 -10.07
C ARG A 302 15.73 9.94 -11.08
N ALA A 303 15.71 10.61 -12.22
CA ALA A 303 14.90 10.14 -13.35
C ALA A 303 15.52 8.84 -13.90
N PRO A 304 14.77 7.73 -14.04
CA PRO A 304 15.33 6.51 -14.59
C PRO A 304 15.78 6.71 -16.03
N GLN A 305 17.04 6.37 -16.28
CA GLN A 305 17.66 6.52 -17.60
C GLN A 305 16.84 5.82 -18.70
N GLU A 306 16.22 4.68 -18.39
CA GLU A 306 15.37 3.93 -19.34
C GLU A 306 14.14 4.72 -19.81
N ILE A 307 13.56 5.55 -18.94
CA ILE A 307 12.36 6.32 -19.25
C ILE A 307 12.74 7.56 -20.06
N VAL A 308 13.87 8.19 -19.74
CA VAL A 308 14.46 9.26 -20.57
C VAL A 308 14.79 8.75 -21.97
N LYS A 309 15.35 7.52 -22.09
CA LYS A 309 15.62 6.89 -23.39
C LYS A 309 14.33 6.70 -24.19
N ALA A 310 13.30 6.13 -23.58
CA ALA A 310 12.04 5.82 -24.25
C ALA A 310 11.25 7.09 -24.66
N LEU A 311 11.26 8.15 -23.84
CA LEU A 311 10.50 9.37 -24.12
C LEU A 311 11.14 10.27 -25.17
N PHE A 312 12.46 10.19 -25.34
CA PHE A 312 13.23 11.08 -26.21
C PHE A 312 14.02 10.35 -27.32
N ASP A 313 13.76 9.05 -27.50
CA ASP A 313 14.45 8.15 -28.44
C ASP A 313 16.00 8.21 -28.34
N LEU A 314 16.50 8.37 -27.12
CA LEU A 314 17.94 8.50 -26.86
C LEU A 314 18.61 7.14 -26.73
N THR A 315 19.86 7.07 -27.18
CA THR A 315 20.76 5.95 -26.88
C THR A 315 21.17 5.98 -25.41
N PRO A 316 21.70 4.86 -24.84
CA PRO A 316 22.19 4.85 -23.47
C PRO A 316 23.20 5.98 -23.17
N ALA A 317 24.18 6.19 -24.06
CA ALA A 317 25.20 7.22 -23.89
C ALA A 317 24.62 8.65 -23.96
N GLU A 318 23.67 8.90 -24.86
CA GLU A 318 22.99 10.20 -24.98
C GLU A 318 22.14 10.51 -23.75
N ALA A 319 21.42 9.51 -23.22
CA ALA A 319 20.60 9.65 -22.02
C ALA A 319 21.45 9.89 -20.77
N GLN A 320 22.58 9.19 -20.63
CA GLN A 320 23.56 9.42 -19.56
C GLN A 320 24.08 10.85 -19.59
N LEU A 321 24.51 11.34 -20.75
CA LEU A 321 24.96 12.72 -20.90
C LEU A 321 23.84 13.72 -20.57
N ALA A 322 22.63 13.49 -21.07
CA ALA A 322 21.49 14.37 -20.83
C ALA A 322 21.12 14.47 -19.35
N MET A 323 21.22 13.36 -18.61
CA MET A 323 20.97 13.30 -17.16
C MET A 323 22.01 14.06 -16.35
N LEU A 324 23.30 13.89 -16.65
CA LEU A 324 24.37 14.66 -15.97
C LEU A 324 24.19 16.16 -16.19
N LEU A 325 23.84 16.57 -17.41
CA LEU A 325 23.54 17.98 -17.71
C LEU A 325 22.27 18.47 -16.98
N ALA A 326 21.26 17.62 -16.80
CA ALA A 326 20.04 17.94 -16.06
C ALA A 326 20.29 18.09 -14.56
N ASN A 327 21.25 17.33 -14.01
CA ASN A 327 21.74 17.46 -12.63
C ASN A 327 22.70 18.65 -12.43
N GLY A 328 22.90 19.48 -13.47
CA GLY A 328 23.63 20.74 -13.36
C GLY A 328 25.11 20.67 -13.71
N LEU A 329 25.63 19.50 -14.12
CA LEU A 329 27.02 19.40 -14.59
C LEU A 329 27.21 20.18 -15.88
N THR A 330 28.39 20.77 -16.04
CA THR A 330 28.86 21.30 -17.30
C THR A 330 29.17 20.17 -18.28
N LEU A 331 29.27 20.48 -19.56
CA LEU A 331 29.65 19.49 -20.58
C LEU A 331 31.04 18.90 -20.34
N ASP A 332 31.93 19.67 -19.71
CA ASP A 332 33.31 19.26 -19.45
C ASP A 332 33.35 18.28 -18.27
N GLU A 333 32.68 18.62 -17.15
CA GLU A 333 32.52 17.72 -16.00
C GLU A 333 31.79 16.43 -16.40
N ALA A 334 30.72 16.53 -17.22
CA ALA A 334 30.02 15.35 -17.71
C ALA A 334 30.88 14.49 -18.65
N SER A 335 31.84 15.08 -19.38
CA SER A 335 32.78 14.33 -20.21
C SER A 335 33.76 13.53 -19.35
N GLU A 336 34.25 14.16 -18.27
CA GLU A 336 35.15 13.53 -17.31
C GLU A 336 34.46 12.39 -16.56
N GLU A 337 33.24 12.62 -16.06
CA GLU A 337 32.43 11.63 -15.35
C GLU A 337 32.14 10.40 -16.22
N LEU A 338 31.84 10.60 -17.51
CA LEU A 338 31.59 9.51 -18.46
C LEU A 338 32.86 8.86 -19.02
N GLY A 339 34.05 9.39 -18.71
CA GLY A 339 35.32 8.90 -19.25
C GLY A 339 35.44 9.07 -20.77
N ILE A 340 34.79 10.08 -21.36
CA ILE A 340 34.78 10.34 -22.81
C ILE A 340 35.49 11.64 -23.18
N SER A 341 35.94 11.76 -24.42
CA SER A 341 36.51 13.02 -24.89
C SER A 341 35.44 14.12 -25.00
N ARG A 342 35.84 15.38 -24.76
CA ARG A 342 34.96 16.55 -24.97
C ARG A 342 34.33 16.60 -26.36
N ASN A 343 35.06 16.13 -27.38
CA ASN A 343 34.54 16.06 -28.76
C ASN A 343 33.43 15.00 -28.90
N THR A 344 33.58 13.86 -28.23
CA THR A 344 32.57 12.80 -28.16
C THR A 344 31.32 13.29 -27.43
N ALA A 345 31.47 13.96 -26.29
CA ALA A 345 30.34 14.55 -25.56
C ALA A 345 29.59 15.59 -26.41
N ARG A 346 30.30 16.45 -27.15
CA ARG A 346 29.69 17.38 -28.10
C ARG A 346 28.93 16.68 -29.24
N ALA A 347 29.43 15.55 -29.73
CA ALA A 347 28.76 14.76 -30.74
C ALA A 347 27.46 14.14 -30.20
N HIS A 348 27.49 13.56 -29.00
CA HIS A 348 26.29 13.06 -28.32
C HIS A 348 25.28 14.19 -28.08
N LEU A 349 25.71 15.34 -27.57
CA LEU A 349 24.82 16.49 -27.34
C LEU A 349 24.13 16.99 -28.62
N ARG A 350 24.85 17.02 -29.75
CA ARG A 350 24.27 17.36 -31.07
C ARG A 350 23.23 16.34 -31.51
N SER A 351 23.50 15.05 -31.31
CA SER A 351 22.54 13.99 -31.62
C SER A 351 21.29 14.11 -30.75
N THR A 352 21.45 14.33 -29.44
CA THR A 352 20.35 14.58 -28.50
C THR A 352 19.51 15.77 -28.93
N PHE A 353 20.12 16.88 -29.35
CA PHE A 353 19.39 18.06 -29.88
C PHE A 353 18.58 17.73 -31.13
N SER A 354 19.16 16.95 -32.06
CA SER A 354 18.44 16.53 -33.27
C SER A 354 17.22 15.66 -32.94
N LYS A 355 17.33 14.76 -31.96
CA LYS A 355 16.25 13.84 -31.57
C LYS A 355 15.16 14.52 -30.75
N THR A 356 15.53 15.44 -29.87
CA THR A 356 14.59 16.15 -28.97
C THR A 356 14.02 17.43 -29.58
N GLY A 357 14.52 17.86 -30.74
CA GLY A 357 14.07 19.09 -31.42
C GLY A 357 14.48 20.39 -30.73
N VAL A 358 15.35 20.33 -29.71
CA VAL A 358 15.85 21.51 -29.00
C VAL A 358 17.19 21.97 -29.57
N THR A 359 17.48 23.26 -29.43
CA THR A 359 18.69 23.87 -30.02
C THR A 359 19.71 24.36 -28.99
N ARG A 360 19.39 24.23 -27.70
CA ARG A 360 20.22 24.73 -26.59
C ARG A 360 20.21 23.76 -25.42
N GLN A 361 21.34 23.64 -24.72
CA GLN A 361 21.47 22.79 -23.54
C GLN A 361 20.45 23.15 -22.46
N THR A 362 20.24 24.43 -22.18
CA THR A 362 19.25 24.87 -21.19
C THR A 362 17.82 24.50 -21.58
N MET A 363 17.51 24.41 -22.88
CA MET A 363 16.21 23.93 -23.37
C MET A 363 16.07 22.43 -23.21
N LEU A 364 17.14 21.65 -23.42
CA LEU A 364 17.17 20.21 -23.13
C LEU A 364 16.94 19.93 -21.65
N VAL A 365 17.67 20.63 -20.77
CA VAL A 365 17.50 20.52 -19.30
C VAL A 365 16.07 20.85 -18.90
N ARG A 366 15.53 21.96 -19.42
CA ARG A 366 14.13 22.34 -19.16
C ARG A 366 13.13 21.32 -19.69
N LEU A 367 13.39 20.70 -20.84
CA LEU A 367 12.54 19.67 -21.43
C LEU A 367 12.49 18.44 -20.51
N ILE A 368 13.65 17.98 -20.03
CA ILE A 368 13.77 16.84 -19.12
C ILE A 368 13.06 17.14 -17.80
N LEU A 369 13.37 18.26 -17.15
CA LEU A 369 12.81 18.64 -15.85
C LEU A 369 11.30 18.94 -15.87
N ARG A 370 10.72 19.25 -17.04
CA ARG A 370 9.26 19.42 -17.21
C ARG A 370 8.54 18.18 -17.73
N SER A 371 9.30 17.17 -18.16
CA SER A 371 8.72 15.94 -18.69
C SER A 371 8.34 14.99 -17.57
N VAL A 372 7.47 14.04 -17.88
CA VAL A 372 7.17 12.92 -16.99
C VAL A 372 8.36 11.96 -16.82
N ALA A 373 9.50 12.20 -17.48
CA ALA A 373 10.70 11.40 -17.28
C ALA A 373 11.19 11.41 -15.83
N THR A 374 10.94 12.50 -15.09
CA THR A 374 11.26 12.62 -13.67
C THR A 374 10.25 11.92 -12.76
N LEU A 375 9.14 11.38 -13.31
CA LEU A 375 8.14 10.56 -12.60
C LEU A 375 8.36 9.05 -12.83
N GLY A 376 9.46 8.72 -13.49
CA GLY A 376 9.77 7.37 -13.93
C GLY A 376 10.30 6.47 -12.82
#